data_AF-A0A6H9HKJ3-F1
#
_entry.id   AF-A0A6H9HKJ3-F1
#
_cell.length_a   1.000
_cell.length_b   1.000
_cell.length_c   1.000
_cell.angle_alpha   90.00
_cell.angle_beta   90.00
_cell.angle_gamma   90.00
#
_symmetry.space_group_name_H-M   'P 1'
#
loop_
_entity.id
_entity.type
_entity.pdbx_description
1 polymer ?
#
loop_
_entity_poly.entity_id
_entity_poly.type
_entity_poly.pdbx_seq_one_letter_code
_entity_poly.pdbx_strand_id
1 'polypeptide(L)'
;MKLFRIHWYDFGGLMSVFALIFVLSEWDSFTNYELIMWFSFFSLLLHQVEEYRLPGTFPGMINRIMFKSDLPDRFPLNTNTAVYVNVYAGWTVYLLAAILGEKSIWLGVLTMIISAGNVVVHTVLFNLKGKMFYNAGLVTCWILFVPIVSVFFVTVYSENLASTADYLIGITIGIGLNVFGIFKFINWLADRKTVYVFPNRNLLPADRKKK
;
A
#
# COMPACT_ATOMS: atom_id res chain seq x y z
N MET A 1 6.00 17.98 -12.24
CA MET A 1 6.05 17.44 -10.86
C MET A 1 4.73 17.55 -10.09
N LYS A 2 4.04 18.71 -10.07
CA LYS A 2 2.76 18.86 -9.34
C LYS A 2 1.69 17.85 -9.77
N LEU A 3 1.53 17.61 -11.08
CA LEU A 3 0.57 16.64 -11.62
C LEU A 3 0.82 15.22 -11.11
N PHE A 4 2.06 14.73 -11.19
CA PHE A 4 2.42 13.40 -10.71
C PHE A 4 2.09 13.21 -9.21
N ARG A 5 2.38 14.21 -8.37
CA ARG A 5 2.10 14.13 -6.93
C ARG A 5 0.63 13.95 -6.57
N ILE A 6 -0.28 14.31 -7.47
CA ILE A 6 -1.73 14.16 -7.26
C ILE A 6 -2.35 13.11 -8.17
N HIS A 7 -1.58 12.41 -9.01
CA HIS A 7 -2.07 11.42 -9.97
C HIS A 7 -1.21 10.14 -10.05
N TRP A 8 -0.18 9.98 -9.22
CA TRP A 8 0.69 8.79 -9.19
C TRP A 8 -0.12 7.48 -9.07
N TYR A 9 -1.20 7.49 -8.31
CA TYR A 9 -2.10 6.35 -8.16
C TYR A 9 -2.91 6.06 -9.44
N ASP A 10 -3.18 7.04 -10.30
CA ASP A 10 -3.81 6.81 -11.61
C ASP A 10 -2.81 6.10 -12.54
N PHE A 11 -1.52 6.49 -12.48
CA PHE A 11 -0.46 5.74 -13.15
C PHE A 11 -0.32 4.33 -12.57
N GLY A 12 -0.45 4.18 -11.25
CA GLY A 12 -0.50 2.88 -10.58
C GLY A 12 -1.64 2.00 -11.10
N GLY A 13 -2.84 2.56 -11.27
CA GLY A 13 -3.98 1.83 -11.85
C GLY A 13 -3.76 1.43 -13.32
N LEU A 14 -3.09 2.24 -14.13
CA LEU A 14 -2.68 1.82 -15.47
C LEU A 14 -1.62 0.72 -15.42
N MET A 15 -0.62 0.86 -14.54
CA MET A 15 0.41 -0.15 -14.32
C MET A 15 -0.16 -1.47 -13.84
N SER A 16 -1.22 -1.48 -13.03
CA SER A 16 -1.86 -2.73 -12.60
C SER A 16 -2.51 -3.45 -13.78
N VAL A 17 -3.11 -2.72 -14.72
CA VAL A 17 -3.66 -3.34 -15.95
C VAL A 17 -2.53 -3.96 -16.78
N PHE A 18 -1.42 -3.25 -16.98
CA PHE A 18 -0.28 -3.80 -17.72
C PHE A 18 0.37 -4.99 -17.02
N ALA A 19 0.53 -4.94 -15.69
CA ALA A 19 1.05 -6.05 -14.91
C ALA A 19 0.16 -7.29 -15.04
N LEU A 20 -1.17 -7.11 -15.00
CA LEU A 20 -2.11 -8.23 -15.18
C LEU A 20 -2.02 -8.83 -16.59
N ILE A 21 -1.98 -7.99 -17.63
CA ILE A 21 -1.82 -8.47 -19.02
C ILE A 21 -0.52 -9.24 -19.17
N PHE A 22 0.57 -8.72 -18.62
CA PHE A 22 1.89 -9.37 -18.66
C PHE A 22 1.87 -10.74 -17.96
N VAL A 23 1.29 -10.83 -16.76
CA VAL A 23 1.16 -12.10 -16.03
C VAL A 23 0.32 -13.11 -16.81
N LEU A 24 -0.78 -12.67 -17.43
CA LEU A 24 -1.65 -13.55 -18.21
C LEU A 24 -1.02 -14.00 -19.53
N SER A 25 -0.18 -13.16 -20.16
CA SER A 25 0.52 -13.53 -21.40
C SER A 25 1.65 -14.52 -21.17
N GLU A 26 2.26 -14.49 -19.98
CA GLU A 26 3.40 -15.33 -19.59
C GLU A 26 3.02 -16.36 -18.52
N TRP A 27 1.74 -16.71 -18.42
CA TRP A 27 1.20 -17.51 -17.31
C TRP A 27 1.97 -18.82 -17.08
N ASP A 28 2.20 -19.57 -18.17
CA ASP A 28 2.88 -20.87 -18.12
C ASP A 28 4.41 -20.75 -17.91
N SER A 29 4.96 -19.55 -18.06
CA SER A 29 6.39 -19.26 -17.88
C SER A 29 6.76 -19.03 -16.42
N PHE A 30 5.79 -18.72 -15.55
CA PHE A 30 6.03 -18.37 -14.15
C PHE A 30 5.85 -19.54 -13.20
N THR A 31 6.64 -19.58 -12.13
CA THR A 31 6.35 -20.45 -10.99
C THR A 31 5.16 -19.94 -10.19
N ASN A 32 4.57 -20.81 -9.35
CA ASN A 32 3.49 -20.42 -8.43
C ASN A 32 3.91 -19.22 -7.57
N TYR A 33 5.14 -19.23 -7.04
CA TYR A 33 5.68 -18.14 -6.24
C TYR A 33 5.75 -16.83 -7.04
N GLU A 34 6.27 -16.85 -8.26
CA GLU A 34 6.42 -15.67 -9.10
C GLU A 34 5.05 -15.07 -9.47
N LEU A 35 4.07 -15.92 -9.82
CA LEU A 35 2.68 -15.49 -10.04
C LEU A 35 2.14 -14.74 -8.80
N ILE A 36 2.32 -15.31 -7.60
CA ILE A 36 1.85 -14.69 -6.35
C ILE A 36 2.53 -13.34 -6.12
N MET A 37 3.82 -13.20 -6.41
CA MET A 37 4.53 -11.92 -6.24
C MET A 37 4.06 -10.85 -7.24
N TRP A 38 3.81 -11.23 -8.49
CA TRP A 38 3.20 -10.30 -9.45
C TRP A 38 1.78 -9.90 -9.07
N PHE A 39 0.97 -10.84 -8.60
CA PHE A 39 -0.37 -10.53 -8.06
C PHE A 39 -0.29 -9.65 -6.81
N SER A 40 0.74 -9.84 -5.97
CA SER A 40 0.99 -8.97 -4.83
C SER A 40 1.29 -7.54 -5.27
N PHE A 41 2.19 -7.34 -6.24
CA PHE A 41 2.47 -6.01 -6.80
C PHE A 41 1.22 -5.37 -7.43
N PHE A 42 0.49 -6.12 -8.25
CA PHE A 42 -0.79 -5.72 -8.81
C PHE A 42 -1.79 -5.26 -7.72
N SER A 43 -1.91 -6.04 -6.65
CA SER A 43 -2.84 -5.75 -5.55
C SER A 43 -2.48 -4.47 -4.79
N LEU A 44 -1.19 -4.18 -4.59
CA LEU A 44 -0.74 -2.95 -3.97
C LEU A 44 -1.16 -1.73 -4.80
N LEU A 45 -0.98 -1.79 -6.12
CA LEU A 45 -1.35 -0.70 -7.02
C LEU A 45 -2.86 -0.42 -6.95
N LEU A 46 -3.69 -1.46 -6.98
CA LEU A 46 -5.15 -1.32 -6.83
C LEU A 46 -5.55 -0.83 -5.44
N HIS A 47 -4.88 -1.27 -4.39
CA HIS A 47 -5.11 -0.79 -3.03
C HIS A 47 -4.90 0.72 -2.93
N GLN A 48 -3.82 1.23 -3.52
CA GLN A 48 -3.54 2.67 -3.56
C GLN A 48 -4.52 3.45 -4.47
N VAL A 49 -5.05 2.82 -5.52
CA VAL A 49 -6.18 3.41 -6.28
C VAL A 49 -7.40 3.56 -5.38
N GLU A 50 -7.72 2.57 -4.56
CA GLU A 50 -8.84 2.67 -3.62
C GLU A 50 -8.61 3.81 -2.61
N GLU A 51 -7.42 3.84 -2.01
CA GLU A 51 -7.01 4.83 -1.01
C GLU A 51 -7.03 6.27 -1.54
N TYR A 52 -6.57 6.51 -2.78
CA TYR A 52 -6.32 7.86 -3.30
C TYR A 52 -7.22 8.29 -4.49
N ARG A 53 -7.94 7.37 -5.13
CA ARG A 53 -8.87 7.69 -6.23
C ARG A 53 -10.32 7.33 -5.94
N LEU A 54 -10.62 6.09 -5.55
CA LEU A 54 -11.99 5.56 -5.43
C LEU A 54 -12.18 4.75 -4.14
N PRO A 55 -12.67 5.34 -3.04
CA PRO A 55 -13.23 6.70 -2.93
C PRO A 55 -12.16 7.79 -2.78
N GLY A 56 -10.91 7.42 -2.50
CA GLY A 56 -9.80 8.35 -2.43
C GLY A 56 -9.62 9.09 -1.10
N THR A 57 -10.39 8.76 -0.07
CA THR A 57 -10.46 9.52 1.18
C THR A 57 -9.39 9.18 2.22
N PHE A 58 -8.48 8.26 1.90
CA PHE A 58 -7.42 7.84 2.83
C PHE A 58 -6.61 9.03 3.39
N PRO A 59 -6.14 10.00 2.57
CA PRO A 59 -5.33 11.09 3.11
C PRO A 59 -6.08 11.97 4.12
N GLY A 60 -7.35 12.28 3.82
CA GLY A 60 -8.22 13.01 4.73
C GLY A 60 -8.45 12.24 6.04
N MET A 61 -8.68 10.93 5.96
CA MET A 61 -8.83 10.07 7.13
C MET A 61 -7.56 10.07 7.99
N ILE A 62 -6.39 9.86 7.40
CA ILE A 62 -5.11 9.91 8.13
C ILE A 62 -4.96 11.24 8.85
N ASN A 63 -5.07 12.35 8.13
CA ASN A 63 -4.81 13.66 8.73
C ASN A 63 -5.86 14.05 9.77
N ARG A 64 -7.16 13.93 9.43
CA ARG A 64 -8.25 14.38 10.30
C ARG A 64 -8.49 13.44 11.48
N ILE A 65 -8.56 12.14 11.23
CA ILE A 65 -8.99 11.15 12.24
C ILE A 65 -7.80 10.63 13.04
N MET A 66 -6.74 10.20 12.35
CA MET A 66 -5.61 9.56 13.04
C MET A 66 -4.71 10.59 13.73
N PHE A 67 -4.46 11.72 13.06
CA PHE A 67 -3.58 12.76 13.59
C PHE A 67 -4.30 13.98 14.17
N LYS A 68 -5.64 14.01 14.15
CA LYS A 68 -6.46 15.12 14.66
C LYS A 68 -6.02 16.49 14.11
N SER A 69 -5.56 16.52 12.87
CA SER A 69 -5.06 17.73 12.22
C SER A 69 -6.18 18.73 11.98
N ASP A 70 -5.89 20.01 12.21
CA ASP A 70 -6.68 21.18 11.81
C ASP A 70 -6.48 21.54 10.32
N LEU A 71 -5.46 20.97 9.67
CA LEU A 71 -5.12 21.16 8.26
C LEU A 71 -5.14 19.83 7.50
N PRO A 72 -6.33 19.20 7.34
CA PRO A 72 -6.44 17.84 6.81
C PRO A 72 -6.02 17.71 5.35
N ASP A 73 -5.90 18.82 4.61
CA ASP A 73 -5.48 18.83 3.21
C ASP A 73 -3.95 18.73 3.02
N ARG A 74 -3.14 18.84 4.07
CA ARG A 74 -1.68 18.86 3.92
C ARG A 74 -0.85 18.46 5.14
N PHE A 75 -1.45 18.21 6.30
CA PHE A 75 -0.70 17.92 7.51
C PHE A 75 -1.30 16.79 8.35
N PRO A 76 -0.48 15.85 8.88
CA PRO A 76 0.96 15.70 8.62
C PRO A 76 1.27 15.02 7.27
N LEU A 77 0.35 14.20 6.75
CA LEU A 77 0.49 13.62 5.42
C LEU A 77 0.21 14.68 4.35
N ASN A 78 1.07 14.74 3.35
CA ASN A 78 0.93 15.61 2.18
C ASN A 78 1.18 14.81 0.89
N THR A 79 0.92 15.42 -0.27
CA THR A 79 1.06 14.75 -1.58
C THR A 79 2.51 14.35 -1.89
N ASN A 80 3.51 15.02 -1.30
CA ASN A 80 4.91 14.66 -1.47
C ASN A 80 5.27 13.41 -0.65
N THR A 81 4.95 13.40 0.63
CA THR A 81 5.18 12.23 1.49
C THR A 81 4.42 11.01 0.98
N ALA A 82 3.20 11.19 0.47
CA ALA A 82 2.44 10.10 -0.15
C ALA A 82 3.19 9.46 -1.33
N VAL A 83 3.83 10.26 -2.22
CA VAL A 83 4.65 9.71 -3.31
C VAL A 83 5.86 8.94 -2.76
N TYR A 84 6.55 9.46 -1.75
CA TYR A 84 7.71 8.77 -1.18
C TYR A 84 7.38 7.41 -0.58
N VAL A 85 6.34 7.35 0.25
CA VAL A 85 5.94 6.10 0.89
C VAL A 85 5.42 5.10 -0.14
N ASN A 86 4.56 5.55 -1.06
CA ASN A 86 3.85 4.62 -1.94
C ASN A 86 4.64 4.22 -3.17
N VAL A 87 5.27 5.19 -3.85
CA VAL A 87 5.98 4.94 -5.11
C VAL A 87 7.41 4.53 -4.84
N TYR A 88 8.20 5.38 -4.18
CA TYR A 88 9.63 5.12 -4.03
C TYR A 88 9.93 3.96 -3.06
N ALA A 89 9.13 3.77 -2.02
CA ALA A 89 9.27 2.62 -1.14
C ALA A 89 8.36 1.46 -1.55
N GLY A 90 7.04 1.68 -1.54
CA GLY A 90 6.04 0.63 -1.80
C GLY A 90 6.22 -0.07 -3.15
N TRP A 91 6.14 0.67 -4.26
CA TRP A 91 6.23 0.06 -5.60
C TRP A 91 7.58 -0.59 -5.82
N THR A 92 8.67 0.07 -5.42
CA THR A 92 10.01 -0.48 -5.58
C THR A 92 10.16 -1.81 -4.85
N VAL A 93 9.75 -1.90 -3.59
CA VAL A 93 9.89 -3.14 -2.82
C VAL A 93 9.03 -4.27 -3.38
N TYR A 94 7.77 -4.00 -3.75
CA TYR A 94 6.88 -5.02 -4.32
C TYR A 94 7.31 -5.45 -5.73
N LEU A 95 7.74 -4.50 -6.56
CA LEU A 95 8.25 -4.81 -7.90
C LEU A 95 9.55 -5.61 -7.83
N LEU A 96 10.45 -5.29 -6.90
CA LEU A 96 11.67 -6.08 -6.67
C LEU A 96 11.34 -7.50 -6.22
N ALA A 97 10.36 -7.69 -5.33
CA ALA A 97 9.91 -9.03 -4.94
C ALA A 97 9.38 -9.83 -6.14
N ALA A 98 8.63 -9.19 -7.06
CA ALA A 98 8.12 -9.82 -8.27
C ALA A 98 9.19 -10.16 -9.30
N ILE A 99 10.15 -9.26 -9.54
CA ILE A 99 11.22 -9.46 -10.54
C ILE A 99 12.29 -10.43 -10.05
N LEU A 100 12.67 -10.36 -8.76
CA LEU A 100 13.70 -11.25 -8.22
C LEU A 100 13.15 -12.65 -7.93
N GLY A 101 11.84 -12.79 -7.75
CA GLY A 101 11.17 -14.07 -7.59
C GLY A 101 11.79 -14.90 -6.47
N GLU A 102 12.00 -16.18 -6.74
CA GLU A 102 12.53 -17.14 -5.76
C GLU A 102 13.98 -16.85 -5.33
N LYS A 103 14.71 -15.99 -6.07
CA LYS A 103 16.08 -15.59 -5.70
C LYS A 103 16.11 -14.70 -4.45
N SER A 104 14.97 -14.22 -3.97
CA SER A 104 14.88 -13.35 -2.79
C SER A 104 13.55 -13.55 -2.04
N ILE A 105 13.34 -14.75 -1.49
CA ILE A 105 12.12 -15.10 -0.75
C ILE A 105 11.84 -14.15 0.43
N TRP A 106 12.90 -13.70 1.14
CA TRP A 106 12.76 -12.70 2.21
C TRP A 106 12.04 -11.41 1.78
N LEU A 107 12.16 -10.99 0.52
CA LEU A 107 11.42 -9.84 -0.02
C LEU A 107 9.93 -10.16 -0.16
N GLY A 108 9.58 -11.37 -0.60
CA GLY A 108 8.18 -11.81 -0.64
C GLY A 108 7.56 -11.91 0.75
N VAL A 109 8.30 -12.44 1.73
CA VAL A 109 7.85 -12.45 3.13
C VAL A 109 7.64 -11.02 3.63
N LEU A 110 8.57 -10.11 3.36
CA LEU A 110 8.47 -8.70 3.73
C LEU A 110 7.21 -8.07 3.16
N THR A 111 6.94 -8.22 1.85
CA THR A 111 5.75 -7.63 1.21
C THR A 111 4.46 -8.23 1.75
N MET A 112 4.43 -9.53 2.04
CA MET A 112 3.27 -10.16 2.68
C MET A 112 3.00 -9.58 4.08
N ILE A 113 4.04 -9.33 4.87
CA ILE A 113 3.89 -8.70 6.19
C ILE A 113 3.40 -7.25 6.06
N ILE A 114 3.83 -6.50 5.05
CA ILE A 114 3.28 -5.16 4.74
C ILE A 114 1.79 -5.24 4.37
N SER A 115 1.41 -6.15 3.48
CA SER A 115 0.01 -6.35 3.09
C SER A 115 -0.85 -6.79 4.28
N ALA A 116 -0.36 -7.72 5.11
CA ALA A 116 -1.06 -8.15 6.33
C ALA A 116 -1.23 -7.00 7.34
N GLY A 117 -0.21 -6.14 7.49
CA GLY A 117 -0.30 -4.92 8.30
C GLY A 117 -1.41 -3.98 7.81
N ASN A 118 -1.52 -3.75 6.50
CA ASN A 118 -2.60 -2.98 5.91
C ASN A 118 -3.97 -3.62 6.20
N VAL A 119 -4.11 -4.94 6.05
CA VAL A 119 -5.36 -5.66 6.40
C VAL A 119 -5.77 -5.36 7.84
N VAL A 120 -4.84 -5.49 8.81
CA VAL A 120 -5.13 -5.23 10.22
C VAL A 120 -5.54 -3.77 10.46
N VAL A 121 -4.77 -2.83 9.91
CA VAL A 121 -4.99 -1.39 10.14
C VAL A 121 -6.29 -0.91 9.49
N HIS A 122 -6.57 -1.29 8.25
CA HIS A 122 -7.80 -0.91 7.56
C HIS A 122 -9.03 -1.60 8.17
N THR A 123 -8.93 -2.87 8.57
CA THR A 123 -10.05 -3.60 9.15
C THR A 123 -10.40 -3.10 10.54
N VAL A 124 -9.39 -2.90 11.39
CA VAL A 124 -9.57 -2.66 12.82
C VAL A 124 -9.31 -1.20 13.16
N LEU A 125 -8.07 -0.74 13.00
CA LEU A 125 -7.63 0.54 13.58
C LEU A 125 -8.41 1.73 13.01
N PHE A 126 -8.51 1.85 11.68
CA PHE A 126 -9.16 2.98 11.02
C PHE A 126 -10.67 3.00 11.23
N ASN A 127 -11.31 1.83 11.19
CA ASN A 127 -12.75 1.72 11.44
C ASN A 127 -13.09 2.09 12.90
N LEU A 128 -12.32 1.59 13.88
CA LEU A 128 -12.52 1.92 15.29
C LEU A 128 -12.27 3.41 15.59
N LYS A 129 -11.16 3.96 15.08
CA LYS A 129 -10.80 5.37 15.32
C LYS A 129 -11.72 6.34 14.59
N GLY A 130 -12.10 6.01 13.36
CA GLY A 130 -13.00 6.81 12.54
C GLY A 130 -14.47 6.62 12.88
N LYS A 131 -14.83 5.61 13.68
CA LYS A 131 -16.22 5.18 13.93
C LYS A 131 -16.99 4.96 12.62
N MET A 132 -16.35 4.26 11.68
CA MET A 132 -16.87 4.01 10.34
C MET A 132 -16.89 2.50 10.08
N PHE A 133 -17.81 2.04 9.23
CA PHE A 133 -17.82 0.66 8.75
C PHE A 133 -16.88 0.44 7.56
N TYR A 134 -16.52 1.51 6.86
CA TYR A 134 -15.70 1.47 5.66
C TYR A 134 -14.72 2.63 5.63
N ASN A 135 -13.51 2.35 5.15
CA ASN A 135 -12.48 3.32 4.84
C ASN A 135 -11.81 2.94 3.51
N ALA A 136 -11.26 3.94 2.81
CA ALA A 136 -10.58 3.73 1.55
C ALA A 136 -9.39 2.78 1.73
N GLY A 137 -9.39 1.67 1.00
CA GLY A 137 -8.39 0.60 1.09
C GLY A 137 -8.93 -0.69 1.72
N LEU A 138 -10.09 -0.65 2.38
CA LEU A 138 -10.65 -1.81 3.07
C LEU A 138 -11.10 -2.92 2.10
N VAL A 139 -11.67 -2.56 0.95
CA VAL A 139 -12.18 -3.57 -0.01
C VAL A 139 -11.03 -4.37 -0.60
N THR A 140 -9.99 -3.69 -1.08
CA THR A 140 -8.79 -4.32 -1.63
C THR A 140 -8.00 -5.11 -0.58
N CYS A 141 -8.00 -4.69 0.69
CA CYS A 141 -7.45 -5.50 1.77
C CYS A 141 -8.10 -6.89 1.84
N TRP A 142 -9.43 -6.95 1.84
CA TRP A 142 -10.16 -8.21 1.99
C TRP A 142 -10.21 -9.04 0.72
N ILE A 143 -10.41 -8.40 -0.43
CA ILE A 143 -10.58 -9.10 -1.71
C ILE A 143 -9.24 -9.50 -2.33
N LEU A 144 -8.17 -8.75 -2.07
CA LEU A 144 -6.86 -9.00 -2.69
C LEU A 144 -5.80 -9.39 -1.66
N PHE A 145 -5.53 -8.57 -0.63
CA PHE A 145 -4.42 -8.86 0.29
C PHE A 145 -4.63 -10.13 1.10
N VAL A 146 -5.81 -10.34 1.70
CA VAL A 146 -6.09 -11.56 2.49
C VAL A 146 -5.86 -12.84 1.70
N PRO A 147 -6.45 -13.04 0.50
CA PRO A 147 -6.21 -14.27 -0.26
C PRO A 147 -4.76 -14.39 -0.72
N ILE A 148 -4.13 -13.32 -1.21
CA ILE A 148 -2.73 -13.36 -1.69
C ILE A 148 -1.77 -13.74 -0.55
N VAL A 149 -1.91 -13.10 0.62
CA VAL A 149 -1.08 -13.42 1.80
C VAL A 149 -1.29 -14.88 2.23
N SER A 150 -2.54 -15.35 2.20
CA SER A 150 -2.86 -16.72 2.60
C SER A 150 -2.25 -17.75 1.64
N VAL A 151 -2.45 -17.54 0.33
CA VAL A 151 -1.90 -18.42 -0.72
C VAL A 151 -0.37 -18.40 -0.69
N PHE A 152 0.25 -17.23 -0.49
CA PHE A 152 1.70 -17.13 -0.35
C PHE A 152 2.26 -18.06 0.72
N PHE A 153 1.75 -17.97 1.95
CA PHE A 153 2.30 -18.78 3.04
C PHE A 153 2.00 -20.26 2.88
N VAL A 154 0.87 -20.62 2.26
CA VAL A 154 0.57 -22.01 1.88
C VAL A 154 1.60 -22.50 0.85
N THR A 155 1.81 -21.77 -0.24
CA THR A 155 2.74 -22.13 -1.32
C THR A 155 4.18 -22.25 -0.81
N VAL A 156 4.68 -21.23 -0.10
CA VAL A 156 6.04 -21.24 0.44
C VAL A 156 6.27 -22.42 1.39
N TYR A 157 5.26 -22.77 2.19
CA TYR A 157 5.33 -23.93 3.09
C TYR A 157 5.27 -25.26 2.32
N SER A 158 4.30 -25.42 1.41
CA SER A 158 4.08 -26.68 0.68
C SER A 158 5.22 -27.02 -0.27
N GLU A 159 5.86 -26.01 -0.85
CA GLU A 159 6.96 -26.15 -1.80
C GLU A 159 8.34 -26.02 -1.14
N ASN A 160 8.39 -25.82 0.19
CA ASN A 160 9.61 -25.70 0.99
C ASN A 160 10.60 -24.64 0.46
N LEU A 161 10.07 -23.47 0.08
CA LEU A 161 10.84 -22.43 -0.62
C LEU A 161 11.66 -21.53 0.31
N ALA A 162 11.21 -21.33 1.55
CA ALA A 162 11.80 -20.36 2.46
C ALA A 162 12.74 -21.01 3.48
N SER A 163 13.91 -20.40 3.68
CA SER A 163 14.78 -20.69 4.81
C SER A 163 14.28 -19.97 6.08
N THR A 164 14.83 -20.35 7.24
CA THR A 164 14.59 -19.60 8.49
C THR A 164 15.07 -18.15 8.40
N ALA A 165 16.15 -17.88 7.66
CA ALA A 165 16.66 -16.54 7.46
C ALA A 165 15.68 -15.67 6.67
N ASP A 166 15.00 -16.23 5.67
CA ASP A 166 14.00 -15.50 4.88
C ASP A 166 12.86 -15.00 5.75
N TYR A 167 12.36 -15.86 6.64
CA TYR A 167 11.34 -15.46 7.61
C TYR A 167 11.84 -14.40 8.58
N LEU A 168 13.01 -14.61 9.20
CA LEU A 168 13.53 -13.66 10.19
C LEU A 168 13.78 -12.28 9.59
N ILE A 169 14.42 -12.21 8.43
CA ILE A 169 14.71 -10.95 7.74
C ILE A 169 13.41 -10.30 7.26
N GLY A 170 12.58 -11.06 6.52
CA GLY A 170 11.36 -10.54 5.92
C GLY A 170 10.36 -10.03 6.96
N ILE A 171 10.13 -10.80 8.04
CA ILE A 171 9.21 -10.41 9.12
C ILE A 171 9.74 -9.19 9.87
N THR A 172 11.02 -9.18 10.24
CA THR A 172 11.60 -8.08 11.01
C THR A 172 11.53 -6.76 10.24
N ILE A 173 11.95 -6.77 8.97
CA ILE A 173 11.91 -5.57 8.12
C ILE A 173 10.46 -5.18 7.81
N GLY A 174 9.59 -6.15 7.49
CA GLY A 174 8.18 -5.89 7.20
C GLY A 174 7.42 -5.25 8.36
N ILE A 175 7.61 -5.75 9.59
CA ILE A 175 7.05 -5.12 10.80
C ILE A 175 7.64 -3.72 10.99
N GLY A 176 8.95 -3.57 10.83
CA GLY A 176 9.63 -2.28 10.93
C GLY A 176 9.05 -1.24 9.99
N LEU A 177 8.77 -1.60 8.73
CA LEU A 177 8.18 -0.71 7.73
C LEU A 177 6.71 -0.39 8.00
N ASN A 178 5.90 -1.35 8.47
CA ASN A 178 4.52 -1.06 8.88
C ASN A 178 4.44 -0.07 10.05
N VAL A 179 5.28 -0.25 11.07
CA VAL A 179 5.23 0.54 12.30
C VAL A 179 5.93 1.88 12.12
N PHE A 180 7.17 1.88 11.62
CA PHE A 180 7.98 3.09 11.51
C PHE A 180 7.87 3.74 10.13
N GLY A 181 7.80 2.95 9.06
CA GLY A 181 7.81 3.45 7.68
C GLY A 181 6.60 4.31 7.33
N ILE A 182 5.44 4.08 7.96
CA ILE A 182 4.23 4.88 7.70
C ILE A 182 4.16 6.08 8.67
N PHE A 183 3.96 5.85 9.97
CA PHE A 183 3.68 6.95 10.91
C PHE A 183 4.89 7.83 11.21
N LYS A 184 6.08 7.24 11.38
CA LYS A 184 7.29 8.02 11.71
C LYS A 184 7.78 8.82 10.51
N PHE A 185 7.73 8.23 9.32
CA PHE A 185 8.10 8.91 8.09
C PHE A 185 7.15 10.06 7.74
N ILE A 186 5.83 9.88 7.93
CA ILE A 186 4.85 10.96 7.83
C ILE A 186 5.23 12.10 8.76
N ASN A 187 5.54 11.81 10.03
CA ASN A 187 5.93 12.83 11.00
C ASN A 187 7.24 13.54 10.64
N TRP A 188 8.23 12.83 10.10
CA TRP A 188 9.52 13.42 9.70
C TRP A 188 9.40 14.40 8.52
N LEU A 189 8.48 14.13 7.60
CA LEU A 189 8.22 14.99 6.43
C LEU A 189 7.00 15.89 6.62
N ALA A 190 6.48 15.99 7.85
CA ALA A 190 5.32 16.81 8.15
C ALA A 190 5.71 18.29 8.16
N ASP A 191 5.04 19.08 7.33
CA ASP A 191 5.23 20.52 7.26
C ASP A 191 3.89 21.23 7.09
N ARG A 192 3.52 22.07 8.06
CA ARG A 192 2.28 22.86 8.02
C ARG A 192 2.30 23.91 6.92
N LYS A 193 3.47 24.43 6.52
CA LYS A 193 3.64 25.46 5.49
C LYS A 193 3.88 24.86 4.10
N THR A 194 3.68 23.56 3.94
CA THR A 194 3.95 22.87 2.68
C THR A 194 3.07 23.37 1.52
N VAL A 195 3.67 23.43 0.33
CA VAL A 195 2.98 23.66 -0.94
C VAL A 195 2.32 22.40 -1.50
N TYR A 196 2.59 21.24 -0.89
CA TYR A 196 2.09 19.93 -1.31
C TYR A 196 0.71 19.67 -0.70
N VAL A 197 -0.35 20.04 -1.42
CA VAL A 197 -1.72 20.01 -0.92
C VAL A 197 -2.55 18.96 -1.64
N PHE A 198 -3.31 18.17 -0.88
CA PHE A 198 -4.29 17.24 -1.42
C PHE A 198 -5.50 17.98 -2.01
N PRO A 199 -6.00 17.56 -3.18
CA PRO A 199 -7.25 18.09 -3.72
C PRO A 199 -8.47 17.64 -2.90
N ASN A 200 -9.58 18.38 -3.00
CA ASN A 200 -10.82 18.10 -2.25
C ASN A 200 -11.32 16.64 -2.32
N ARG A 201 -11.11 15.94 -3.44
CA ARG A 201 -11.49 14.52 -3.58
C ARG A 201 -10.84 13.62 -2.53
N ASN A 202 -9.64 13.97 -2.08
CA ASN A 202 -8.87 13.20 -1.10
C ASN A 202 -9.21 13.52 0.36
N LEU A 203 -10.10 14.48 0.58
CA LEU A 203 -10.57 14.86 1.90
C LEU A 203 -11.87 14.12 2.24
N LEU A 204 -12.09 13.92 3.54
CA LEU A 204 -13.38 13.48 4.05
C LEU A 204 -14.47 14.49 3.64
N PRO A 205 -15.73 14.05 3.39
CA PRO A 205 -16.80 14.93 2.93
C PRO A 205 -16.97 16.21 3.78
N ALA A 206 -16.84 16.10 5.11
CA ALA A 206 -16.95 17.22 6.05
C ALA A 206 -15.82 18.26 5.93
N ASP A 207 -14.66 17.88 5.40
CA ASP A 207 -13.47 18.73 5.29
C ASP A 207 -13.32 19.38 3.91
N ARG A 208 -14.22 19.07 2.97
CA ARG A 208 -14.13 19.60 1.59
C ARG A 208 -14.50 21.07 1.57
N LYS A 209 -13.65 21.88 0.94
CA LYS A 209 -13.95 23.29 0.69
C LYS A 209 -15.10 23.39 -0.31
N LYS A 210 -16.14 24.16 0.02
CA LYS A 210 -17.22 24.48 -0.92
C LYS A 210 -16.62 25.21 -2.12
N LYS A 211 -17.00 24.79 -3.32
CA LYS A 211 -16.61 25.47 -4.56
C LYS A 211 -17.37 26.78 -4.70
#